data_AF-A0AA37GFX4-F1
#
_entry.id   AF-A0AA37GFX4-F1
#
_cell.length_a   1.000
_cell.length_b   1.000
_cell.length_c   1.000
_cell.angle_alpha   90.00
_cell.angle_beta   90.00
_cell.angle_gamma   90.00
#
_symmetry.space_group_name_H-M   'P 1'
#
loop_
_entity.id
_entity.type
_entity.pdbx_description
1 polymer ?
#
loop_
_entity_poly.entity_id
_entity_poly.type
_entity_poly.pdbx_seq_one_letter_code
_entity_poly.pdbx_strand_id
1 'polypeptide(L)'
;MLRYSLSPRTIHALAALPHAAPPDEILRCAASATEFLSFTFSPLEKVAFAGINNDPSTRWHLREPLTRPWHKVFLVAQCEAAGGDYGEKLSLQARNDLYAARSRVVEILGQVLRACTDVMGTRRDAVGLRRALETWRGVVSGSWEGLATELLQVPGIGPKKVSQLVSHGVRSVRQLADLEFYHIERILCRNPPFGQKVLRSLARFPRLALAVDVAKREDTRNVIVRAVLGCSNRETPLWKEKTPSVTLAAETPDGKLVFFWRGKVKSLMSGKELVFPVEAASDQKVFVWASCEEIAGTYVTGEVKV
;
A
#
# COMPACT_ATOMS: atom_id res chain seq x y z
N MET A 1 9.80 20.41 -4.18
CA MET A 1 8.56 21.16 -3.90
C MET A 1 7.59 21.14 -5.08
N LEU A 2 8.01 21.49 -6.31
CA LEU A 2 7.11 21.53 -7.48
C LEU A 2 6.54 20.19 -7.95
N ARG A 3 7.21 19.06 -7.67
CA ARG A 3 6.82 17.73 -8.17
C ARG A 3 5.41 17.29 -7.76
N TYR A 4 4.98 17.66 -6.55
CA TYR A 4 3.72 17.19 -5.97
C TYR A 4 2.66 18.29 -5.86
N SER A 5 2.92 19.53 -6.31
CA SER A 5 1.95 20.63 -6.20
C SER A 5 1.28 20.77 -4.82
N LEU A 6 2.02 20.44 -3.75
CA LEU A 6 1.57 20.53 -2.36
C LEU A 6 1.94 21.88 -1.76
N SER A 7 1.14 22.33 -0.80
CA SER A 7 1.40 23.55 -0.05
C SER A 7 2.73 23.45 0.71
N PRO A 8 3.48 24.57 0.87
CA PRO A 8 4.70 24.58 1.67
C PRO A 8 4.46 24.09 3.10
N ARG A 9 3.31 24.44 3.70
CA ARG A 9 2.93 24.00 5.06
C ARG A 9 2.81 22.48 5.15
N THR A 10 2.18 21.85 4.17
CA THR A 10 2.08 20.38 4.09
C THR A 10 3.47 19.75 4.01
N ILE A 11 4.35 20.26 3.14
CA ILE A 11 5.73 19.73 3.03
C ILE A 11 6.53 19.91 4.32
N HIS A 12 6.42 21.06 4.98
CA HIS A 12 7.09 21.29 6.27
C HIS A 12 6.60 20.32 7.35
N ALA A 13 5.30 20.06 7.43
CA ALA A 13 4.75 19.09 8.37
C ALA A 13 5.28 17.67 8.11
N LEU A 14 5.33 17.24 6.85
CA LEU A 14 5.91 15.94 6.48
C LEU A 14 7.40 15.83 6.82
N ALA A 15 8.16 16.91 6.60
CA ALA A 15 9.58 16.97 6.95
C ALA A 15 9.83 16.95 8.46
N ALA A 16 8.86 17.41 9.27
CA ALA A 16 8.94 17.44 10.72
C ALA A 16 8.57 16.12 11.42
N LEU A 17 8.06 15.12 10.68
CA LEU A 17 7.79 13.80 11.25
C LEU A 17 9.05 13.20 11.88
N PRO A 18 8.94 12.49 13.03
CA PRO A 18 10.10 11.83 13.63
C PRO A 18 10.65 10.73 12.73
N HIS A 19 11.92 10.37 12.95
CA HIS A 19 12.50 9.20 12.29
C HIS A 19 11.75 7.94 12.73
N ALA A 20 11.52 7.01 11.82
CA ALA A 20 10.74 5.81 12.04
C ALA A 20 9.35 6.11 12.63
N ALA A 21 8.69 7.18 12.17
CA ALA A 21 7.32 7.51 12.58
C ALA A 21 6.38 6.29 12.43
N PRO A 22 5.47 6.05 13.38
CA PRO A 22 4.51 4.96 13.28
C PRO A 22 3.43 5.27 12.20
N PRO A 23 2.80 4.25 11.61
CA PRO A 23 1.88 4.45 10.49
C PRO A 23 0.67 5.36 10.79
N ASP A 24 0.17 5.35 12.03
CA ASP A 24 -0.93 6.22 12.47
C ASP A 24 -0.53 7.69 12.52
N GLU A 25 0.70 7.99 12.97
CA GLU A 25 1.24 9.34 12.97
C GLU A 25 1.49 9.84 11.55
N ILE A 26 2.02 8.98 10.66
CA ILE A 26 2.18 9.27 9.24
C ILE A 26 0.82 9.61 8.60
N LEU A 27 -0.20 8.76 8.85
CA LEU A 27 -1.53 8.98 8.29
C LEU A 27 -2.19 10.23 8.88
N ARG A 28 -2.04 10.50 10.18
CA ARG A 28 -2.54 11.71 10.85
C ARG A 28 -1.91 12.96 10.26
N CYS A 29 -0.58 12.97 10.08
CA CYS A 29 0.15 14.07 9.47
C CYS A 29 -0.32 14.32 8.04
N ALA A 30 -0.44 13.25 7.23
CA ALA A 30 -0.91 13.36 5.85
C ALA A 30 -2.38 13.81 5.75
N ALA A 31 -3.26 13.31 6.62
CA ALA A 31 -4.67 13.73 6.68
C ALA A 31 -4.83 15.20 7.13
N SER A 32 -3.84 15.73 7.85
CA SER A 32 -3.79 17.13 8.32
C SER A 32 -3.23 18.10 7.28
N ALA A 33 -2.99 17.64 6.06
CA ALA A 33 -2.49 18.46 4.96
C ALA A 33 -3.44 19.64 4.64
N THR A 34 -2.87 20.77 4.22
CA THR A 34 -3.62 22.01 3.94
C THR A 34 -4.64 21.83 2.81
N GLU A 35 -4.37 20.88 1.92
CA GLU A 35 -5.22 20.48 0.80
C GLU A 35 -6.59 19.94 1.25
N PHE A 36 -6.73 19.56 2.52
CA PHE A 36 -7.95 18.98 3.07
C PHE A 36 -8.86 19.95 3.83
N LEU A 37 -8.51 21.23 3.95
CA LEU A 37 -9.26 22.19 4.78
C LEU A 37 -10.75 22.30 4.40
N SER A 38 -11.11 22.04 3.14
CA SER A 38 -12.49 22.05 2.65
C SER A 38 -13.29 20.77 2.89
N PHE A 39 -12.65 19.67 3.30
CA PHE A 39 -13.31 18.37 3.52
C PHE A 39 -13.85 18.25 4.96
N THR A 40 -14.80 19.12 5.30
CA THR A 40 -15.45 19.13 6.61
C THR A 40 -16.53 18.05 6.74
N PHE A 41 -16.91 17.74 7.99
CA PHE A 41 -18.07 16.91 8.26
C PHE A 41 -19.37 17.65 7.96
N SER A 42 -20.27 17.00 7.24
CA SER A 42 -21.66 17.43 7.22
C SER A 42 -22.38 16.97 8.51
N PRO A 43 -23.44 17.65 8.97
CA PRO A 43 -24.25 17.18 10.09
C PRO A 43 -24.79 15.75 9.91
N LEU A 44 -25.08 15.36 8.67
CA LEU A 44 -25.64 14.05 8.32
C LEU A 44 -24.60 12.91 8.43
N GLU A 45 -23.31 13.23 8.47
CA GLU A 45 -22.22 12.26 8.57
C GLU A 45 -21.80 11.98 10.03
N LYS A 46 -22.08 12.90 10.96
CA LYS A 46 -21.51 12.86 12.32
C LYS A 46 -21.76 11.55 13.06
N VAL A 47 -22.99 11.06 13.04
CA VAL A 47 -23.38 9.81 13.72
C VAL A 47 -22.69 8.60 13.09
N ALA A 48 -22.59 8.57 11.76
CA ALA A 48 -21.93 7.49 11.04
C ALA A 48 -20.42 7.46 11.35
N PHE A 49 -19.74 8.60 11.28
CA PHE A 49 -18.30 8.67 11.58
C PHE A 49 -17.97 8.47 13.06
N ALA A 50 -18.86 8.86 13.97
CA ALA A 50 -18.74 8.45 15.37
C ALA A 50 -18.89 6.94 15.53
N GLY A 51 -19.79 6.31 14.76
CA GLY A 51 -19.92 4.85 14.69
C GLY A 51 -18.64 4.18 14.17
N ILE A 52 -18.13 4.63 13.02
CA ILE A 52 -16.87 4.14 12.42
C ILE A 52 -15.73 4.28 13.42
N ASN A 53 -15.55 5.46 14.02
CA ASN A 53 -14.47 5.71 14.97
C ASN A 53 -14.58 4.88 16.26
N ASN A 54 -15.72 4.26 16.56
CA ASN A 54 -15.88 3.38 17.72
C ASN A 54 -15.96 1.90 17.34
N ASP A 55 -15.94 1.58 16.04
CA ASP A 55 -16.00 0.21 15.56
C ASP A 55 -14.67 -0.53 15.85
N PRO A 56 -14.68 -1.75 16.41
CA PRO A 56 -13.46 -2.51 16.71
C PRO A 56 -12.58 -2.83 15.50
N SER A 57 -13.14 -2.77 14.27
CA SER A 57 -12.37 -2.96 13.03
C SER A 57 -11.59 -1.71 12.61
N THR A 58 -11.92 -0.53 13.16
CA THR A 58 -11.15 0.70 12.94
C THR A 58 -9.79 0.56 13.60
N ARG A 59 -8.73 0.67 12.79
CA ARG A 59 -7.37 0.39 13.24
C ARG A 59 -6.84 1.41 14.26
N TRP A 60 -7.14 2.68 14.05
CA TRP A 60 -6.69 3.80 14.87
C TRP A 60 -7.85 4.72 15.21
N HIS A 61 -8.24 4.67 16.48
CA HIS A 61 -9.34 5.47 17.01
C HIS A 61 -8.88 6.89 17.38
N LEU A 62 -9.71 7.88 17.08
CA LEU A 62 -9.56 9.25 17.52
C LEU A 62 -10.21 9.43 18.89
N ARG A 63 -9.46 9.97 19.85
CA ARG A 63 -9.92 10.22 21.23
C ARG A 63 -10.50 11.62 21.43
N GLU A 64 -10.42 12.46 20.40
CA GLU A 64 -10.87 13.84 20.42
C GLU A 64 -12.20 14.02 19.67
N PRO A 65 -12.97 15.10 19.92
CA PRO A 65 -14.21 15.35 19.19
C PRO A 65 -13.99 15.45 17.69
N LEU A 66 -14.81 14.72 16.91
CA LEU A 66 -14.74 14.68 15.44
C LEU A 66 -15.25 15.98 14.79
N THR A 67 -14.44 17.05 14.86
CA THR A 67 -14.83 18.40 14.40
C THR A 67 -13.97 18.95 13.26
N ARG A 68 -12.71 18.52 13.16
CA ARG A 68 -11.74 19.06 12.19
C ARG A 68 -11.78 18.28 10.86
N PRO A 69 -11.46 18.93 9.72
CA PRO A 69 -11.43 18.26 8.41
C PRO A 69 -10.51 17.03 8.38
N TRP A 70 -9.36 17.11 9.03
CA TRP A 70 -8.40 16.02 9.06
C TRP A 70 -8.94 14.76 9.76
N HIS A 71 -9.85 14.90 10.73
CA HIS A 71 -10.51 13.75 11.36
C HIS A 71 -11.33 12.97 10.32
N LYS A 72 -12.06 13.67 9.44
CA LYS A 72 -12.85 13.06 8.37
C LYS A 72 -11.94 12.32 7.40
N VAL A 73 -10.88 12.98 6.92
CA VAL A 73 -9.90 12.40 5.99
C VAL A 73 -9.22 11.18 6.59
N PHE A 74 -8.83 11.25 7.86
CA PHE A 74 -8.18 10.16 8.58
C PHE A 74 -9.09 8.92 8.67
N LEU A 75 -10.37 9.10 9.01
CA LEU A 75 -11.33 7.99 9.07
C LEU A 75 -11.72 7.47 7.68
N VAL A 76 -11.88 8.36 6.69
CA VAL A 76 -12.09 7.98 5.27
C VAL A 76 -10.95 7.09 4.78
N ALA A 77 -9.70 7.47 5.06
CA ALA A 77 -8.54 6.69 4.66
C ALA A 77 -8.54 5.28 5.27
N GLN A 78 -8.93 5.16 6.54
CA GLN A 78 -9.04 3.86 7.21
C GLN A 78 -10.16 3.00 6.64
N CYS A 79 -11.32 3.59 6.34
CA CYS A 79 -12.43 2.90 5.68
C CYS A 79 -12.03 2.42 4.28
N GLU A 80 -11.42 3.28 3.47
CA GLU A 80 -10.96 2.93 2.12
C GLU A 80 -9.93 1.80 2.19
N ALA A 81 -8.93 1.89 3.08
CA ALA A 81 -7.95 0.83 3.29
C ALA A 81 -8.51 -0.48 3.90
N ALA A 82 -9.78 -0.49 4.31
CA ALA A 82 -10.51 -1.66 4.78
C ALA A 82 -11.60 -2.13 3.79
N GLY A 83 -11.52 -1.71 2.52
CA GLY A 83 -12.46 -2.12 1.46
C GLY A 83 -13.57 -1.12 1.16
N GLY A 84 -13.50 0.09 1.72
CA GLY A 84 -14.42 1.19 1.44
C GLY A 84 -15.80 1.04 2.08
N ASP A 85 -15.87 0.36 3.23
CA ASP A 85 -17.09 0.26 4.02
C ASP A 85 -17.21 1.44 5.00
N TYR A 86 -18.32 2.17 4.92
CA TYR A 86 -18.67 3.31 5.77
C TYR A 86 -19.86 3.02 6.69
N GLY A 87 -20.30 1.75 6.73
CA GLY A 87 -21.41 1.29 7.53
C GLY A 87 -22.79 1.73 7.04
N GLU A 88 -23.80 1.33 7.81
CA GLU A 88 -25.21 1.49 7.45
C GLU A 88 -25.84 2.79 7.97
N LYS A 89 -25.17 3.49 8.90
CA LYS A 89 -25.71 4.68 9.59
C LYS A 89 -25.74 5.96 8.76
N LEU A 90 -25.27 5.91 7.51
CA LEU A 90 -25.34 7.05 6.59
C LEU A 90 -26.72 7.13 5.93
N SER A 91 -27.33 8.32 5.95
CA SER A 91 -28.49 8.60 5.11
C SER A 91 -28.12 8.46 3.63
N LEU A 92 -29.10 8.22 2.75
CA LEU A 92 -28.86 8.11 1.31
C LEU A 92 -28.15 9.35 0.75
N GLN A 93 -28.56 10.54 1.18
CA GLN A 93 -27.94 11.80 0.79
C GLN A 93 -26.47 11.88 1.24
N ALA A 94 -26.20 11.65 2.53
CA ALA A 94 -24.84 11.70 3.06
C ALA A 94 -23.93 10.67 2.40
N ARG A 95 -24.47 9.48 2.08
CA ARG A 95 -23.74 8.45 1.35
C ARG A 95 -23.39 8.93 -0.07
N ASN A 96 -24.33 9.51 -0.80
CA ASN A 96 -24.06 10.02 -2.14
C ASN A 96 -23.00 11.13 -2.12
N ASP A 97 -23.10 12.07 -1.19
CA ASP A 97 -22.14 13.19 -1.04
C ASP A 97 -20.74 12.67 -0.70
N LEU A 98 -20.65 11.72 0.24
CA LEU A 98 -19.38 11.09 0.61
C LEU A 98 -18.77 10.33 -0.58
N TYR A 99 -19.57 9.57 -1.32
CA TYR A 99 -19.09 8.80 -2.48
C TYR A 99 -18.65 9.69 -3.64
N ALA A 100 -19.26 10.87 -3.79
CA ALA A 100 -18.81 11.88 -4.74
C ALA A 100 -17.46 12.48 -4.34
N ALA A 101 -17.23 12.71 -3.03
CA ALA A 101 -16.01 13.34 -2.53
C ALA A 101 -14.83 12.37 -2.31
N ARG A 102 -15.10 11.10 -1.96
CA ARG A 102 -14.07 10.15 -1.47
C ARG A 102 -12.94 9.92 -2.47
N SER A 103 -13.24 9.84 -3.77
CA SER A 103 -12.21 9.61 -4.81
C SER A 103 -11.18 10.73 -4.81
N ARG A 104 -11.64 11.97 -4.59
CA ARG A 104 -10.76 13.14 -4.50
C ARG A 104 -9.92 13.12 -3.22
N VAL A 105 -10.52 12.69 -2.10
CA VAL A 105 -9.78 12.52 -0.84
C VAL A 105 -8.65 11.51 -1.02
N VAL A 106 -8.94 10.33 -1.58
CA VAL A 106 -7.96 9.26 -1.82
C VAL A 106 -6.85 9.72 -2.77
N GLU A 107 -7.19 10.44 -3.83
CA GLU A 107 -6.22 10.97 -4.80
C GLU A 107 -5.23 11.95 -4.13
N ILE A 108 -5.75 12.97 -3.43
CA ILE A 108 -4.92 13.96 -2.73
C ILE A 108 -4.09 13.27 -1.65
N LEU A 109 -4.69 12.35 -0.89
CA LEU A 109 -3.99 11.67 0.20
C LEU A 109 -2.87 10.78 -0.33
N GLY A 110 -3.09 10.10 -1.46
CA GLY A 110 -2.06 9.35 -2.16
C GLY A 110 -0.89 10.24 -2.60
N GLN A 111 -1.17 11.45 -3.08
CA GLN A 111 -0.15 12.43 -3.45
C GLN A 111 0.66 12.92 -2.23
N VAL A 112 -0.01 13.21 -1.11
CA VAL A 112 0.63 13.62 0.16
C VAL A 112 1.48 12.49 0.73
N LEU A 113 0.96 11.26 0.79
CA LEU A 113 1.71 10.11 1.30
C LEU A 113 2.89 9.77 0.38
N ARG A 114 2.73 9.86 -0.94
CA ARG A 114 3.85 9.72 -1.87
C ARG A 114 4.94 10.78 -1.63
N ALA A 115 4.56 12.04 -1.38
CA ALA A 115 5.53 13.06 -0.99
C ALA A 115 6.22 12.72 0.34
N CYS A 116 5.48 12.17 1.31
CA CYS A 116 6.04 11.67 2.57
C CYS A 116 7.11 10.59 2.32
N THR A 117 6.86 9.63 1.42
CA THR A 117 7.85 8.60 1.09
C THR A 117 9.14 9.19 0.51
N ASP A 118 9.07 10.24 -0.31
CA ASP A 118 10.25 10.93 -0.82
C ASP A 118 11.03 11.61 0.30
N VAL A 119 10.32 12.26 1.24
CA VAL A 119 10.93 12.90 2.42
C VAL A 119 11.64 11.88 3.31
N MET A 120 11.03 10.73 3.58
CA MET A 120 11.67 9.65 4.36
C MET A 120 12.90 9.10 3.63
N GLY A 121 12.79 8.91 2.31
CA GLY A 121 13.90 8.48 1.47
C GLY A 121 15.10 9.45 1.52
N THR A 122 14.87 10.76 1.41
CA THR A 122 15.97 11.75 1.47
C THR A 122 16.62 11.82 2.85
N ARG A 123 15.86 11.54 3.91
CA ARG A 123 16.36 11.47 5.30
C ARG A 123 17.03 10.15 5.66
N ARG A 124 17.10 9.22 4.70
CA ARG A 124 17.60 7.85 4.89
C ARG A 124 16.88 7.09 6.00
N ASP A 125 15.59 7.37 6.19
CA ASP A 125 14.71 6.69 7.15
C ASP A 125 14.02 5.51 6.45
N ALA A 126 14.60 4.32 6.58
CA ALA A 126 14.04 3.15 5.89
C ALA A 126 12.73 2.69 6.52
N VAL A 127 12.65 2.72 7.85
CA VAL A 127 11.47 2.28 8.59
C VAL A 127 10.29 3.22 8.30
N GLY A 128 10.52 4.54 8.34
CA GLY A 128 9.54 5.56 7.97
C GLY A 128 9.14 5.45 6.50
N LEU A 129 10.10 5.24 5.59
CA LEU A 129 9.83 5.04 4.15
C LEU A 129 8.90 3.84 3.92
N ARG A 130 9.23 2.68 4.51
CA ARG A 130 8.44 1.44 4.38
C ARG A 130 7.03 1.62 4.91
N ARG A 131 6.88 2.19 6.10
CA ARG A 131 5.56 2.47 6.72
C ARG A 131 4.75 3.48 5.92
N ALA A 132 5.37 4.52 5.38
CA ALA A 132 4.70 5.50 4.53
C ALA A 132 4.19 4.87 3.21
N LEU A 133 5.00 4.00 2.59
CA LEU A 133 4.61 3.25 1.39
C LEU A 133 3.50 2.24 1.67
N GLU A 134 3.57 1.49 2.77
CA GLU A 134 2.52 0.59 3.21
C GLU A 134 1.21 1.33 3.48
N THR A 135 1.27 2.50 4.14
CA THR A 135 0.09 3.33 4.41
C THR A 135 -0.53 3.86 3.12
N TRP A 136 0.28 4.44 2.23
CA TRP A 136 -0.17 4.92 0.92
C TRP A 136 -0.86 3.82 0.12
N ARG A 137 -0.19 2.68 0.01
CA ARG A 137 -0.69 1.53 -0.71
C ARG A 137 -1.98 0.99 -0.11
N GLY A 138 -2.07 0.93 1.21
CA GLY A 138 -3.26 0.48 1.92
C GLY A 138 -4.48 1.27 1.49
N VAL A 139 -4.37 2.60 1.53
CA VAL A 139 -5.45 3.52 1.13
C VAL A 139 -5.81 3.39 -0.35
N VAL A 140 -4.82 3.42 -1.25
CA VAL A 140 -5.09 3.45 -2.71
C VAL A 140 -5.55 2.09 -3.25
N SER A 141 -5.04 0.99 -2.69
CA SER A 141 -5.43 -0.36 -3.09
C SER A 141 -6.76 -0.80 -2.47
N GLY A 142 -7.19 -0.13 -1.39
CA GLY A 142 -8.36 -0.50 -0.63
C GLY A 142 -8.15 -1.69 0.30
N SER A 143 -6.90 -1.97 0.69
CA SER A 143 -6.55 -3.07 1.59
C SER A 143 -5.24 -2.80 2.32
N TRP A 144 -5.25 -2.85 3.64
CA TRP A 144 -4.02 -3.03 4.40
C TRP A 144 -3.28 -4.29 3.96
N GLU A 145 -1.95 -4.24 4.04
CA GLU A 145 -1.10 -5.36 3.67
C GLU A 145 -1.44 -6.62 4.49
N GLY A 146 -1.48 -7.77 3.82
CA GLY A 146 -1.68 -9.07 4.46
C GLY A 146 -3.13 -9.38 4.87
N LEU A 147 -4.07 -8.46 4.62
CA LEU A 147 -5.50 -8.70 4.85
C LEU A 147 -6.19 -9.26 3.61
N ALA A 148 -7.20 -10.09 3.82
CA ALA A 148 -7.99 -10.68 2.74
C ALA A 148 -8.83 -9.67 1.94
N THR A 149 -8.95 -8.43 2.43
CA THR A 149 -9.48 -7.29 1.67
C THR A 149 -8.71 -7.06 0.37
N GLU A 150 -7.48 -7.59 0.22
CA GLU A 150 -6.74 -7.50 -1.03
C GLU A 150 -7.49 -8.15 -2.21
N LEU A 151 -8.36 -9.11 -1.95
CA LEU A 151 -9.22 -9.76 -2.94
C LEU A 151 -10.27 -8.81 -3.52
N LEU A 152 -10.65 -7.73 -2.82
CA LEU A 152 -11.55 -6.69 -3.33
C LEU A 152 -10.95 -5.90 -4.50
N GLN A 153 -9.63 -5.97 -4.68
CA GLN A 153 -8.96 -5.36 -5.82
C GLN A 153 -9.28 -6.08 -7.13
N VAL A 154 -9.68 -7.35 -7.07
CA VAL A 154 -9.90 -8.20 -8.25
C VAL A 154 -11.24 -7.84 -8.89
N PRO A 155 -11.27 -7.45 -10.18
CA PRO A 155 -12.51 -7.10 -10.87
C PRO A 155 -13.58 -8.20 -10.76
N GLY A 156 -14.78 -7.82 -10.34
CA GLY A 156 -15.91 -8.74 -10.17
C GLY A 156 -15.92 -9.52 -8.85
N ILE A 157 -14.94 -9.33 -7.96
CA ILE A 157 -14.92 -9.85 -6.60
C ILE A 157 -15.35 -8.74 -5.62
N GLY A 158 -16.48 -8.96 -4.94
CA GLY A 158 -17.00 -8.05 -3.91
C GLY A 158 -17.06 -8.71 -2.53
N PRO A 159 -17.47 -7.99 -1.47
CA PRO A 159 -17.36 -8.44 -0.08
C PRO A 159 -17.94 -9.83 0.21
N LYS A 160 -19.10 -10.16 -0.38
CA LYS A 160 -19.70 -11.50 -0.26
C LYS A 160 -18.81 -12.60 -0.84
N LYS A 161 -18.21 -12.36 -2.01
CA LYS A 161 -17.30 -13.31 -2.67
C LYS A 161 -15.99 -13.45 -1.90
N VAL A 162 -15.47 -12.35 -1.33
CA VAL A 162 -14.29 -12.39 -0.44
C VAL A 162 -14.58 -13.28 0.77
N SER A 163 -15.73 -13.11 1.42
CA SER A 163 -16.12 -13.94 2.57
C SER A 163 -16.18 -15.43 2.21
N GLN A 164 -16.75 -15.76 1.03
CA GLN A 164 -16.78 -17.14 0.52
C GLN A 164 -15.38 -17.69 0.24
N LEU A 165 -14.50 -16.93 -0.44
CA LEU A 165 -13.11 -17.32 -0.70
C LEU A 165 -12.35 -17.58 0.61
N VAL A 166 -12.49 -16.67 1.58
CA VAL A 166 -11.83 -16.78 2.89
C VAL A 166 -12.30 -18.02 3.64
N SER A 167 -13.60 -18.35 3.60
CA SER A 167 -14.14 -19.58 4.22
C SER A 167 -13.58 -20.87 3.60
N HIS A 168 -13.06 -20.80 2.37
CA HIS A 168 -12.40 -21.90 1.66
C HIS A 168 -10.86 -21.79 1.70
N GLY A 169 -10.31 -20.97 2.59
CA GLY A 169 -8.85 -20.83 2.78
C GLY A 169 -8.15 -19.92 1.76
N VAL A 170 -8.88 -19.29 0.83
CA VAL A 170 -8.32 -18.35 -0.14
C VAL A 170 -8.36 -16.94 0.45
N ARG A 171 -7.21 -16.45 0.91
CA ARG A 171 -7.06 -15.18 1.62
C ARG A 171 -6.23 -14.16 0.86
N SER A 172 -5.62 -14.53 -0.26
CA SER A 172 -4.79 -13.62 -1.06
C SER A 172 -5.08 -13.72 -2.56
N VAL A 173 -4.79 -12.64 -3.30
CA VAL A 173 -4.82 -12.57 -4.76
C VAL A 173 -3.89 -13.61 -5.37
N ARG A 174 -2.73 -13.86 -4.73
CA ARG A 174 -1.81 -14.93 -5.17
C ARG A 174 -2.46 -16.31 -5.05
N GLN A 175 -3.07 -16.62 -3.90
CA GLN A 175 -3.79 -17.89 -3.71
C GLN A 175 -4.96 -18.04 -4.69
N LEU A 176 -5.72 -16.96 -4.95
CA LEU A 176 -6.79 -16.97 -5.94
C LEU A 176 -6.26 -17.22 -7.36
N ALA A 177 -5.11 -16.65 -7.71
CA ALA A 177 -4.48 -16.82 -9.01
C ALA A 177 -3.91 -18.23 -9.25
N ASP A 178 -3.63 -18.98 -8.17
CA ASP A 178 -3.13 -20.35 -8.23
C ASP A 178 -4.26 -21.40 -8.30
N LEU A 179 -5.52 -20.97 -8.26
CA LEU A 179 -6.67 -21.85 -8.47
C LEU A 179 -6.95 -22.09 -9.95
N GLU A 180 -7.47 -23.27 -10.26
CA GLU A 180 -8.10 -23.55 -11.56
C GLU A 180 -9.45 -22.83 -11.70
N PHE A 181 -9.82 -22.46 -12.93
CA PHE A 181 -11.04 -21.66 -13.18
C PHE A 181 -12.32 -22.32 -12.65
N TYR A 182 -12.43 -23.66 -12.75
CA TYR A 182 -13.59 -24.42 -12.29
C TYR A 182 -13.65 -24.49 -10.75
N HIS A 183 -12.50 -24.40 -10.06
CA HIS A 183 -12.47 -24.27 -8.60
C HIS A 183 -13.00 -22.91 -8.14
N ILE A 184 -12.63 -21.84 -8.85
CA ILE A 184 -13.15 -20.49 -8.58
C ILE A 184 -14.69 -20.47 -8.75
N GLU A 185 -15.18 -21.05 -9.84
CA GLU A 185 -16.62 -21.16 -10.14
C GLU A 185 -17.39 -21.96 -9.08
N ARG A 186 -16.81 -23.08 -8.64
CA ARG A 186 -17.39 -23.92 -7.57
C ARG A 186 -17.45 -23.16 -6.25
N ILE A 187 -16.36 -22.54 -5.80
CA ILE A 187 -16.30 -21.81 -4.51
C ILE A 187 -17.28 -20.63 -4.50
N LEU A 188 -17.37 -19.91 -5.62
CA LEU A 188 -18.17 -18.68 -5.71
C LEU A 188 -19.61 -18.91 -6.19
N CYS A 189 -19.98 -20.17 -6.43
CA CYS A 189 -21.26 -20.58 -7.02
C CYS A 189 -21.59 -19.75 -8.28
N ARG A 190 -20.66 -19.72 -9.24
CA ARG A 190 -20.82 -19.01 -10.51
C ARG A 190 -20.72 -19.95 -11.69
N ASN A 191 -21.46 -19.63 -12.74
CA ASN A 191 -21.42 -20.39 -13.98
C ASN A 191 -20.23 -19.94 -14.84
N PRO A 192 -19.73 -20.84 -15.71
CA PRO A 192 -18.82 -20.46 -16.79
C PRO A 192 -19.36 -19.26 -17.59
N PRO A 193 -18.48 -18.35 -18.08
CA PRO A 193 -17.02 -18.38 -18.02
C PRO A 193 -16.45 -17.51 -16.88
N PHE A 194 -17.09 -17.46 -15.71
CA PHE A 194 -16.70 -16.54 -14.63
C PHE A 194 -15.26 -16.76 -14.15
N GLY A 195 -14.87 -18.01 -13.87
CA GLY A 195 -13.54 -18.33 -13.38
C GLY A 195 -12.45 -17.99 -14.40
N GLN A 196 -12.72 -18.25 -15.68
CA GLN A 196 -11.81 -17.90 -16.78
C GLN A 196 -11.60 -16.39 -16.88
N LYS A 197 -12.66 -15.58 -16.71
CA LYS A 197 -12.56 -14.11 -16.68
C LYS A 197 -11.72 -13.62 -15.50
N VAL A 198 -11.87 -14.24 -14.32
CA VAL A 198 -11.05 -13.93 -13.14
C VAL A 198 -9.58 -14.24 -13.42
N LEU A 199 -9.25 -15.46 -13.88
CA LEU A 199 -7.86 -15.84 -14.15
C LEU A 199 -7.22 -14.98 -15.24
N ARG A 200 -7.97 -14.59 -16.27
CA ARG A 200 -7.48 -13.64 -17.29
C ARG A 200 -7.11 -12.29 -16.69
N SER A 201 -7.91 -11.78 -15.75
CA SER A 201 -7.56 -10.55 -15.03
C SER A 201 -6.31 -10.73 -14.15
N LEU A 202 -6.18 -11.89 -13.50
CA LEU A 202 -5.06 -12.19 -12.61
C LEU A 202 -3.74 -12.48 -13.33
N ALA A 203 -3.79 -12.91 -14.60
CA ALA A 203 -2.60 -13.09 -15.43
C ALA A 203 -1.76 -11.80 -15.56
N ARG A 204 -2.41 -10.63 -15.47
CA ARG A 204 -1.77 -9.30 -15.52
C ARG A 204 -1.52 -8.69 -14.13
N PHE A 205 -1.90 -9.35 -13.03
CA PHE A 205 -1.59 -8.91 -11.65
C PHE A 205 -0.09 -9.08 -11.34
N PRO A 206 0.64 -8.05 -10.88
CA PRO A 206 2.08 -8.16 -10.63
C PRO A 206 2.48 -9.24 -9.62
N ARG A 207 3.30 -10.20 -10.06
CA ARG A 207 3.90 -11.25 -9.22
C ARG A 207 5.40 -10.98 -9.09
N LEU A 208 5.75 -10.05 -8.20
CA LEU A 208 7.15 -9.73 -7.94
C LEU A 208 7.89 -10.93 -7.33
N ALA A 209 9.17 -11.05 -7.67
CA ALA A 209 10.11 -12.01 -7.12
C ALA A 209 11.44 -11.31 -6.83
N LEU A 210 12.07 -11.61 -5.70
CA LEU A 210 13.29 -10.97 -5.24
C LEU A 210 14.28 -12.03 -4.77
N ALA A 211 15.51 -11.96 -5.27
CA ALA A 211 16.66 -12.70 -4.75
C ALA A 211 17.74 -11.70 -4.30
N VAL A 212 18.43 -12.01 -3.21
CA VAL A 212 19.45 -11.13 -2.62
C VAL A 212 20.66 -11.97 -2.25
N ASP A 213 21.86 -11.49 -2.62
CA ASP A 213 23.12 -12.13 -2.29
C ASP A 213 24.25 -11.11 -2.08
N VAL A 214 25.39 -11.58 -1.54
CA VAL A 214 26.62 -10.80 -1.48
C VAL A 214 27.41 -11.03 -2.76
N ALA A 215 27.50 -10.01 -3.61
CA ALA A 215 28.24 -10.09 -4.86
C ALA A 215 29.76 -10.02 -4.63
N LYS A 216 30.22 -9.21 -3.66
CA LYS A 216 31.64 -9.03 -3.34
C LYS A 216 31.81 -8.50 -1.92
N ARG A 217 32.89 -8.90 -1.25
CA ARG A 217 33.37 -8.31 0.02
C ARG A 217 34.65 -7.54 -0.28
N GLU A 218 34.66 -6.23 -0.06
CA GLU A 218 35.84 -5.39 -0.32
C GLU A 218 36.74 -5.29 0.90
N ASP A 219 36.15 -5.13 2.08
CA ASP A 219 36.83 -5.21 3.37
C ASP A 219 35.87 -5.77 4.45
N THR A 220 36.20 -5.60 5.73
CA THR A 220 35.37 -6.09 6.85
C THR A 220 34.07 -5.32 7.06
N ARG A 221 33.93 -4.12 6.46
CA ARG A 221 32.77 -3.21 6.65
C ARG A 221 32.04 -2.86 5.35
N ASN A 222 32.70 -2.97 4.21
CA ASN A 222 32.20 -2.62 2.89
C ASN A 222 31.87 -3.88 2.10
N VAL A 223 30.57 -4.13 1.97
CA VAL A 223 30.03 -5.29 1.26
C VAL A 223 29.20 -4.81 0.09
N ILE A 224 29.41 -5.42 -1.08
CA ILE A 224 28.61 -5.17 -2.26
C ILE A 224 27.45 -6.17 -2.27
N VAL A 225 26.25 -5.66 -2.06
CA VAL A 225 25.02 -6.44 -2.10
C VAL A 225 24.44 -6.39 -3.51
N ARG A 226 23.95 -7.52 -3.98
CA ARG A 226 23.18 -7.63 -5.22
C ARG A 226 21.75 -8.05 -4.90
N ALA A 227 20.80 -7.30 -5.45
CA ALA A 227 19.39 -7.63 -5.46
C ALA A 227 18.94 -7.86 -6.91
N VAL A 228 18.41 -9.05 -7.19
CA VAL A 228 17.79 -9.40 -8.47
C VAL A 228 16.28 -9.34 -8.30
N LEU A 229 15.68 -8.27 -8.84
CA LEU A 229 14.23 -8.04 -8.81
C LEU A 229 13.62 -8.42 -10.16
N GLY A 230 12.65 -9.32 -10.14
CA GLY A 230 11.93 -9.77 -11.34
C GLY A 230 10.42 -9.77 -11.16
N CYS A 231 9.72 -10.09 -12.24
CA CYS A 231 8.28 -10.32 -12.23
C CYS A 231 7.98 -11.66 -12.91
N SER A 232 7.37 -12.60 -12.19
CA SER A 232 7.16 -13.98 -12.65
C SER A 232 5.90 -14.13 -13.51
N ASN A 233 5.31 -13.03 -13.98
CA ASN A 233 4.15 -13.08 -14.85
C ASN A 233 4.51 -13.64 -16.22
N ARG A 234 3.57 -14.36 -16.84
CA ARG A 234 3.67 -14.77 -18.25
C ARG A 234 3.40 -13.59 -19.20
N GLU A 235 2.45 -12.74 -18.83
CA GLU A 235 2.09 -11.54 -19.57
C GLU A 235 2.65 -10.29 -18.89
N THR A 236 2.88 -9.21 -19.65
CA THR A 236 3.34 -7.94 -19.07
C THR A 236 2.32 -7.43 -18.04
N PRO A 237 2.73 -7.22 -16.77
CA PRO A 237 1.80 -6.83 -15.72
C PRO A 237 1.20 -5.45 -15.95
N LEU A 238 -0.12 -5.39 -15.87
CA LEU A 238 -0.95 -4.21 -16.05
C LEU A 238 -2.15 -4.36 -15.11
N TRP A 239 -2.37 -3.37 -14.25
CA TRP A 239 -3.44 -3.43 -13.26
C TRP A 239 -4.35 -2.21 -13.42
N LYS A 240 -5.66 -2.47 -13.57
CA LYS A 240 -6.66 -1.42 -13.88
C LYS A 240 -6.23 -0.54 -15.07
N GLU A 241 -5.70 -1.18 -16.12
CA GLU A 241 -5.17 -0.56 -17.34
C GLU A 241 -4.03 0.46 -17.15
N LYS A 242 -3.33 0.40 -16.01
CA LYS A 242 -2.13 1.22 -15.76
C LYS A 242 -0.91 0.32 -15.55
N THR A 243 0.27 0.80 -15.92
CA THR A 243 1.55 0.15 -15.59
C THR A 243 1.95 0.51 -14.15
N PRO A 244 1.93 -0.46 -13.22
CA PRO A 244 2.30 -0.22 -11.83
C PRO A 244 3.73 0.29 -11.67
N SER A 245 3.92 1.22 -10.75
CA SER A 245 5.24 1.60 -10.25
C SER A 245 5.67 0.60 -9.18
N VAL A 246 6.98 0.32 -9.12
CA VAL A 246 7.59 -0.58 -8.14
C VAL A 246 8.69 0.18 -7.42
N THR A 247 8.74 0.00 -6.10
CA THR A 247 9.83 0.48 -5.25
C THR A 247 10.60 -0.73 -4.73
N LEU A 248 11.93 -0.63 -4.68
CA LEU A 248 12.81 -1.53 -3.95
C LEU A 248 13.68 -0.69 -3.02
N ALA A 249 13.87 -1.17 -1.79
CA ALA A 249 14.77 -0.54 -0.82
C ALA A 249 15.53 -1.59 -0.03
N ALA A 250 16.70 -1.20 0.46
CA ALA A 250 17.49 -1.98 1.40
C ALA A 250 17.72 -1.17 2.67
N GLU A 251 17.58 -1.83 3.81
CA GLU A 251 17.67 -1.25 5.13
C GLU A 251 18.58 -2.08 6.05
N THR A 252 19.34 -1.38 6.88
CA THR A 252 20.17 -1.97 7.92
C THR A 252 19.35 -2.19 9.21
N PRO A 253 19.83 -3.00 10.17
CA PRO A 253 19.08 -3.31 11.39
C PRO A 253 18.72 -2.11 12.27
N ASP A 254 19.51 -1.04 12.20
CA ASP A 254 19.29 0.24 12.87
C ASP A 254 18.25 1.13 12.16
N GLY A 255 17.66 0.67 11.04
CA GLY A 255 16.58 1.35 10.33
C GLY A 255 17.04 2.39 9.31
N LYS A 256 18.34 2.43 8.98
CA LYS A 256 18.90 3.33 7.98
C LYS A 256 18.69 2.77 6.57
N LEU A 257 18.29 3.66 5.66
CA LEU A 257 18.15 3.35 4.24
C LEU A 257 19.53 3.37 3.57
N VAL A 258 19.95 2.23 3.03
CA VAL A 258 21.25 2.08 2.34
C VAL A 258 21.10 2.00 0.82
N PHE A 259 19.94 1.59 0.32
CA PHE A 259 19.65 1.62 -1.10
C PHE A 259 18.18 1.90 -1.38
N PHE A 260 17.91 2.60 -2.48
CA PHE A 260 16.57 2.94 -2.91
C PHE A 260 16.48 2.99 -4.43
N TRP A 261 15.48 2.32 -4.98
CA TRP A 261 15.21 2.30 -6.41
C TRP A 261 13.71 2.37 -6.68
N ARG A 262 13.34 3.11 -7.73
CA ARG A 262 11.98 3.12 -8.28
C ARG A 262 12.00 2.87 -9.77
N GLY A 263 11.03 2.09 -10.24
CA GLY A 263 10.83 1.84 -11.65
C GLY A 263 9.41 1.42 -11.98
N LYS A 264 9.23 0.93 -13.21
CA LYS A 264 7.95 0.40 -13.68
C LYS A 264 8.01 -1.12 -13.71
N VAL A 265 6.93 -1.79 -13.35
CA VAL A 265 6.92 -3.26 -13.33
C VAL A 265 7.28 -3.89 -14.68
N LYS A 266 6.95 -3.22 -15.80
CA LYS A 266 7.33 -3.68 -17.14
C LYS A 266 8.84 -3.82 -17.35
N SER A 267 9.66 -3.02 -16.64
CA SER A 267 11.13 -3.12 -16.73
C SER A 267 11.70 -4.28 -15.92
N LEU A 268 10.86 -5.07 -15.26
CA LEU A 268 11.25 -6.23 -14.45
C LEU A 268 11.00 -7.56 -15.16
N MET A 269 10.41 -7.55 -16.37
CA MET A 269 10.12 -8.77 -17.13
C MET A 269 11.38 -9.52 -17.56
N SER A 270 12.47 -8.81 -17.83
CA SER A 270 13.78 -9.39 -18.15
C SER A 270 14.63 -9.68 -16.89
N GLY A 271 14.08 -9.43 -15.70
CA GLY A 271 14.87 -9.28 -14.48
C GLY A 271 15.63 -7.96 -14.44
N LYS A 272 15.85 -7.45 -13.24
CA LYS A 272 16.63 -6.23 -12.97
C LYS A 272 17.65 -6.55 -11.88
N GLU A 273 18.91 -6.52 -12.24
CA GLU A 273 20.02 -6.59 -11.29
C GLU A 273 20.32 -5.19 -10.75
N LEU A 274 20.35 -5.07 -9.42
CA LEU A 274 20.64 -3.84 -8.69
C LEU A 274 21.78 -4.16 -7.73
N VAL A 275 22.93 -3.53 -7.96
CA VAL A 275 24.15 -3.73 -7.16
C VAL A 275 24.45 -2.44 -6.42
N PHE A 276 24.69 -2.54 -5.11
CA PHE A 276 24.92 -1.37 -4.28
C PHE A 276 25.86 -1.67 -3.11
N PRO A 277 26.70 -0.70 -2.72
CA PRO A 277 27.55 -0.84 -1.56
C PRO A 277 26.74 -0.68 -0.27
N VAL A 278 27.07 -1.48 0.74
CA VAL A 278 26.56 -1.37 2.09
C VAL A 278 27.74 -1.27 3.04
N GLU A 279 27.73 -0.22 3.86
CA GLU A 279 28.63 -0.07 5.00
C GLU A 279 27.91 -0.64 6.23
N ALA A 280 28.36 -1.79 6.72
CA ALA A 280 27.77 -2.50 7.85
C ALA A 280 28.84 -3.21 8.68
N ALA A 281 28.61 -3.39 9.98
CA ALA A 281 29.50 -4.23 10.77
C ALA A 281 29.38 -5.69 10.31
N SER A 282 30.45 -6.48 10.49
CA SER A 282 30.44 -7.89 10.15
C SER A 282 29.30 -8.64 10.87
N ASP A 283 28.66 -9.57 10.17
CA ASP A 283 27.51 -10.37 10.61
C ASP A 283 26.18 -9.62 10.80
N GLN A 284 26.08 -8.37 10.30
CA GLN A 284 24.79 -7.68 10.26
C GLN A 284 23.89 -8.21 9.14
N LYS A 285 22.58 -8.16 9.34
CA LYS A 285 21.60 -8.53 8.31
C LYS A 285 21.13 -7.29 7.57
N VAL A 286 21.28 -7.27 6.25
CA VAL A 286 20.63 -6.28 5.39
C VAL A 286 19.30 -6.85 4.94
N PHE A 287 18.23 -6.12 5.24
CA PHE A 287 16.88 -6.45 4.80
C PHE A 287 16.57 -5.70 3.51
N VAL A 288 16.12 -6.41 2.48
CA VAL A 288 15.73 -5.85 1.19
C VAL A 288 14.28 -6.17 0.94
N TRP A 289 13.52 -5.19 0.49
CA TRP A 289 12.11 -5.38 0.16
C TRP A 289 11.74 -4.66 -1.13
N ALA A 290 10.70 -5.18 -1.79
CA ALA A 290 10.12 -4.54 -2.96
C ALA A 290 8.59 -4.71 -2.97
N SER A 291 7.88 -3.73 -3.51
CA SER A 291 6.44 -3.81 -3.74
C SER A 291 5.99 -2.89 -4.86
N CYS A 292 4.83 -3.19 -5.46
CA CYS A 292 4.12 -2.17 -6.22
C CYS A 292 3.67 -1.06 -5.26
N GLU A 293 3.67 0.20 -5.72
CA GLU A 293 3.31 1.34 -4.86
C GLU A 293 1.80 1.42 -4.56
N GLU A 294 0.95 1.01 -5.50
CA GLU A 294 -0.51 1.25 -5.47
C GLU A 294 -1.33 -0.06 -5.42
N ILE A 295 -0.69 -1.21 -5.19
CA ILE A 295 -1.32 -2.54 -5.25
C ILE A 295 -0.88 -3.39 -4.05
N ALA A 296 -1.83 -3.77 -3.19
CA ALA A 296 -1.58 -4.69 -2.07
C ALA A 296 -1.38 -6.14 -2.56
N GLY A 297 -0.68 -6.96 -1.76
CA GLY A 297 -0.40 -8.37 -2.10
C GLY A 297 0.81 -8.58 -3.03
N THR A 298 1.60 -7.52 -3.26
CA THR A 298 2.78 -7.54 -4.15
C THR A 298 4.12 -7.50 -3.41
N TYR A 299 4.10 -7.33 -2.09
CA TYR A 299 5.29 -7.19 -1.26
C TYR A 299 6.13 -8.47 -1.24
N VAL A 300 7.42 -8.32 -1.45
CA VAL A 300 8.43 -9.39 -1.40
C VAL A 300 9.65 -8.91 -0.64
N THR A 301 10.33 -9.85 0.00
CA THR A 301 11.45 -9.58 0.89
C THR A 301 12.60 -10.54 0.62
N GLY A 302 13.81 -10.11 0.94
CA GLY A 302 15.00 -10.94 1.05
C GLY A 302 15.89 -10.42 2.17
N GLU A 303 16.75 -11.26 2.69
CA GLU A 303 17.77 -10.87 3.66
C GLU A 303 19.10 -11.47 3.30
N VAL A 304 20.18 -10.76 3.62
CA VAL A 304 21.54 -11.26 3.43
C VAL A 304 22.39 -10.84 4.63
N LYS A 305 23.24 -11.77 5.08
CA LYS A 305 24.27 -11.46 6.08
C LYS A 305 25.46 -10.83 5.39
N VAL A 306 25.78 -9.60 5.78
CA VAL A 306 26.94 -8.84 5.32
C VAL A 306 28.04 -8.90 6.36
#